data_AF-A0A833YJ26-F1
#
_entry.id   AF-A0A833YJ26-F1
#
_cell.length_a   1.000
_cell.length_b   1.000
_cell.length_c   1.000
_cell.angle_alpha   90.00
_cell.angle_beta   90.00
_cell.angle_gamma   90.00
#
_symmetry.space_group_name_H-M   'P 1'
#
loop_
_entity.id
_entity.type
_entity.pdbx_description
1 polymer ?
#
loop_
_entity_poly.entity_id
_entity_poly.type
_entity_poly.pdbx_seq_one_letter_code
_entity_poly.pdbx_strand_id
1 'polypeptide(L)'
;MFQSSDKLLSHMAAKCLALLLYFRLKEKITLSNSWITFCQRNLCEYSENEEVVYCLYTLTAVIKEIFKDTRSQKTEILKQFLTPLDATFEVFYNSLFSQHLANLQDTSKIVNSLIYFLELLELLIASRIHLGLHFPCQRIFFLKPSCVLHVITWLIQAFVKRKFIIFIKKCLLRKVGEDLCRGPVAAFMPPDEHLDGDMLALADAVLQAVGSGLLKTLSVHGKPSCFGGGEVQPGCECLPGPDHVILRAASLLLIKSLDIKFQNCASAKEMKVDLQRFMSELLAFLKPHLEPSVWSQHPCEWLSRVFIEQDDDMLEAAKASMGIFLKLSRLVCFKVILLTACQESRQHF
;
A
#
# COMPACT_ATOMS: atom_id res chain seq x y z
N MET A 1 7.03 32.10 4.30
CA MET A 1 7.33 31.60 2.94
C MET A 1 6.25 30.66 2.40
N PHE A 2 5.66 29.79 3.24
CA PHE A 2 4.61 28.84 2.82
C PHE A 2 3.17 29.34 2.93
N GLN A 3 2.98 30.55 3.45
CA GLN A 3 1.66 31.17 3.67
C GLN A 3 1.31 32.21 2.58
N SER A 4 1.96 32.19 1.41
CA SER A 4 1.54 33.08 0.31
C SER A 4 0.23 32.60 -0.29
N SER A 5 -0.67 33.54 -0.61
CA SER A 5 -1.92 33.26 -1.33
C SER A 5 -1.69 32.64 -2.72
N ASP A 6 -0.50 32.84 -3.28
CA ASP A 6 -0.04 32.19 -4.50
C ASP A 6 0.48 30.77 -4.21
N LYS A 7 -0.34 29.78 -4.59
CA LYS A 7 -0.02 28.34 -4.45
C LYS A 7 1.17 27.92 -5.31
N LEU A 8 1.39 28.54 -6.46
CA LEU A 8 2.54 28.24 -7.32
C LEU A 8 3.83 28.70 -6.65
N LEU A 9 3.82 29.90 -6.08
CA LEU A 9 4.95 30.43 -5.34
C LEU A 9 5.28 29.55 -4.12
N SER A 10 4.27 29.14 -3.34
CA SER A 10 4.46 28.23 -2.19
C SER A 10 5.02 26.87 -2.63
N HIS A 11 4.57 26.33 -3.76
CA HIS A 11 5.08 25.07 -4.32
C HIS A 11 6.55 25.20 -4.77
N MET A 12 6.87 26.27 -5.51
CA MET A 12 8.24 26.55 -5.96
C MET A 12 9.19 26.78 -4.78
N ALA A 13 8.73 27.50 -3.74
CA ALA A 13 9.43 27.67 -2.48
C ALA A 13 9.75 26.34 -1.81
N ALA A 14 8.78 25.42 -1.71
CA ALA A 14 8.98 24.10 -1.13
C ALA A 14 9.97 23.25 -1.95
N LYS A 15 9.89 23.31 -3.28
CA LYS A 15 10.82 22.64 -4.18
C LYS A 15 12.25 23.18 -4.05
N CYS A 16 12.42 24.50 -3.99
CA CYS A 16 13.73 25.12 -3.78
C CYS A 16 14.32 24.73 -2.42
N LEU A 17 13.48 24.72 -1.37
CA LEU A 17 13.89 24.28 -0.04
C LEU A 17 14.34 22.81 -0.05
N ALA A 18 13.59 21.91 -0.70
CA ALA A 18 13.97 20.50 -0.81
C ALA A 18 15.34 20.33 -1.47
N LEU A 19 15.60 21.04 -2.57
CA LEU A 19 16.90 21.00 -3.26
C LEU A 19 18.03 21.55 -2.37
N LEU A 20 17.77 22.62 -1.62
CA LEU A 20 18.75 23.21 -0.70
C LEU A 20 19.07 22.28 0.47
N LEU A 21 18.06 21.61 1.04
CA LEU A 21 18.24 20.61 2.11
C LEU A 21 19.03 19.40 1.59
N TYR A 22 18.67 18.88 0.43
CA TYR A 22 19.42 17.80 -0.22
C TYR A 22 20.87 18.20 -0.50
N PHE A 23 21.11 19.41 -1.03
CA PHE A 23 22.47 19.91 -1.26
C PHE A 23 23.27 20.00 0.04
N ARG A 24 22.68 20.51 1.14
CA ARG A 24 23.36 20.56 2.44
C ARG A 24 23.73 19.17 2.95
N LEU A 25 22.82 18.21 2.86
CA LEU A 25 23.10 16.82 3.25
C LEU A 25 24.25 16.22 2.41
N LYS A 26 24.23 16.47 1.11
CA LYS A 26 25.25 16.00 0.17
C LYS A 26 26.64 16.56 0.50
N GLU A 27 26.71 17.83 0.90
CA GLU A 27 27.94 18.50 1.34
C GLU A 27 28.27 18.22 2.82
N LYS A 28 27.54 17.31 3.49
CA LYS A 28 27.68 16.97 4.92
C LYS A 28 27.56 18.19 5.84
N ILE A 29 26.88 19.23 5.38
CA ILE A 29 26.56 20.42 6.17
C ILE A 29 25.41 20.05 7.08
N THR A 30 25.46 20.51 8.33
CA THR A 30 24.37 20.30 9.28
C THR A 30 23.06 20.88 8.74
N LEU A 31 21.99 20.11 8.90
CA LEU A 31 20.65 20.56 8.58
C LEU A 31 20.29 21.78 9.45
N SER A 32 19.47 22.66 8.88
CA SER A 32 19.00 23.84 9.61
C SER A 32 18.11 23.42 10.78
N ASN A 33 18.52 23.73 12.01
CA ASN A 33 17.73 23.48 13.21
C ASN A 33 16.34 24.10 13.13
N SER A 34 16.21 25.30 12.56
CA SER A 34 14.91 25.96 12.40
C SER A 34 13.96 25.20 11.48
N TRP A 35 14.47 24.54 10.43
CA TRP A 35 13.62 23.71 9.56
C TRP A 35 13.22 22.40 10.24
N ILE A 36 14.14 21.75 10.96
CA ILE A 36 13.84 20.55 11.74
C ILE A 36 12.76 20.86 12.78
N THR A 37 12.93 21.92 13.58
CA THR A 37 11.94 22.35 14.58
C THR A 37 10.60 22.72 13.94
N PHE A 38 10.61 23.34 12.75
CA PHE A 38 9.39 23.61 12.00
C PHE A 38 8.64 22.32 11.62
N CYS A 39 9.34 21.32 11.07
CA CYS A 39 8.75 20.02 10.76
C CYS A 39 8.24 19.30 12.02
N GLN A 40 9.05 19.26 13.09
CA GLN A 40 8.69 18.63 14.35
C GLN A 40 7.42 19.24 14.95
N ARG A 41 7.32 20.57 15.01
CA ARG A 41 6.15 21.27 15.54
C ARG A 41 4.90 20.93 14.74
N ASN A 42 4.93 21.13 13.42
CA ASN A 42 3.75 20.97 12.58
C ASN A 42 3.27 19.51 12.49
N LEU A 43 4.19 18.54 12.55
CA LEU A 43 3.84 17.12 12.51
C LEU A 43 3.39 16.59 13.88
N CYS A 44 3.99 17.04 14.98
CA CYS A 44 3.56 16.62 16.33
C CYS A 44 2.25 17.29 16.76
N GLU A 45 2.08 18.59 16.50
CA GLU A 45 0.89 19.37 16.83
C GLU A 45 -0.12 19.36 15.68
N TYR A 46 -0.29 18.20 15.04
CA TYR A 46 -1.12 18.08 13.85
C TYR A 46 -2.54 18.59 14.10
N SER A 47 -2.91 19.62 13.35
CA SER A 47 -4.17 20.36 13.47
C SER A 47 -4.82 20.64 12.11
N GLU A 48 -4.62 19.74 11.14
CA GLU A 48 -5.13 19.87 9.76
C GLU A 48 -4.74 21.19 9.06
N ASN A 49 -3.62 21.79 9.47
CA ASN A 49 -3.07 23.00 8.88
C ASN A 49 -2.38 22.71 7.54
N GLU A 50 -2.43 23.67 6.61
CA GLU A 50 -1.76 23.59 5.29
C GLU A 50 -0.23 23.43 5.43
N GLU A 51 0.34 23.90 6.54
CA GLU A 51 1.78 23.80 6.84
C GLU A 51 2.29 22.35 6.88
N VAL A 52 1.45 21.42 7.33
CA VAL A 52 1.75 19.99 7.36
C VAL A 52 2.00 19.44 5.97
N VAL A 53 1.18 19.85 4.99
CA VAL A 53 1.31 19.42 3.60
C VAL A 53 2.66 19.87 3.03
N TYR A 54 3.12 21.08 3.33
CA TYR A 54 4.43 21.56 2.89
C TYR A 54 5.59 20.79 3.55
N CYS A 55 5.47 20.44 4.84
CA CYS A 55 6.42 19.54 5.50
C CYS A 55 6.50 18.20 4.77
N LEU A 56 5.35 17.52 4.59
CA LEU A 56 5.28 16.22 3.94
C LEU A 56 5.81 16.24 2.50
N TYR A 57 5.45 17.27 1.72
CA TYR A 57 5.97 17.46 0.37
C TYR A 57 7.49 17.64 0.36
N THR A 58 8.03 18.53 1.21
CA THR A 58 9.47 18.81 1.27
C THR A 58 10.24 17.54 1.67
N LEU A 59 9.76 16.80 2.67
CA LEU A 59 10.34 15.54 3.10
C LEU A 59 10.37 14.50 1.98
N THR A 60 9.23 14.32 1.32
CA THR A 60 9.07 13.41 0.17
C THR A 60 10.03 13.77 -0.96
N ALA A 61 10.12 15.06 -1.29
CA ALA A 61 10.99 15.56 -2.35
C ALA A 61 12.48 15.31 -2.04
N VAL A 62 12.93 15.59 -0.81
CA VAL A 62 14.32 15.32 -0.40
C VAL A 62 14.65 13.84 -0.53
N ILE A 63 13.78 12.94 -0.04
CA ILE A 63 14.02 11.49 -0.14
C ILE A 63 14.07 11.05 -1.60
N LYS A 64 13.16 11.54 -2.47
CA LYS A 64 13.20 11.27 -3.92
C LYS A 64 14.53 11.71 -4.55
N GLU A 65 15.07 12.87 -4.19
CA GLU A 65 16.38 13.32 -4.69
C GLU A 65 17.53 12.44 -4.19
N ILE A 66 17.48 11.96 -2.94
CA ILE A 66 18.46 11.00 -2.40
C ILE A 66 18.43 9.69 -3.20
N PHE A 67 17.24 9.19 -3.55
CA PHE A 67 17.09 7.99 -4.38
C PHE A 67 17.70 8.16 -5.78
N LYS A 68 17.53 9.33 -6.39
CA LYS A 68 18.06 9.67 -7.72
C LYS A 68 19.57 9.86 -7.76
N ASP A 69 20.22 10.09 -6.62
CA ASP A 69 21.68 10.26 -6.56
C ASP A 69 22.38 9.02 -7.16
N THR A 70 23.56 9.16 -7.73
CA THR A 70 24.35 8.03 -8.25
C THR A 70 25.51 7.68 -7.33
N ARG A 71 25.76 8.48 -6.30
CA ARG A 71 26.86 8.28 -5.33
C ARG A 71 26.56 7.13 -4.35
N SER A 72 27.60 6.53 -3.79
CA SER A 72 27.54 5.42 -2.84
C SER A 72 27.07 5.80 -1.43
N GLN A 73 26.92 7.09 -1.11
CA GLN A 73 26.64 7.57 0.25
C GLN A 73 25.15 7.79 0.57
N LYS A 74 24.22 7.27 -0.26
CA LYS A 74 22.76 7.46 -0.09
C LYS A 74 22.28 7.10 1.30
N THR A 75 22.71 5.95 1.81
CA THR A 75 22.30 5.41 3.10
C THR A 75 22.68 6.36 4.24
N GLU A 76 23.90 6.90 4.23
CA GLU A 76 24.37 7.82 5.27
C GLU A 76 23.65 9.17 5.20
N ILE A 77 23.47 9.70 3.99
CA ILE A 77 22.71 10.94 3.76
C ILE A 77 21.27 10.79 4.28
N LEU A 78 20.61 9.67 3.96
CA LEU A 78 19.25 9.42 4.41
C LEU A 78 19.18 9.21 5.92
N LYS A 79 20.16 8.51 6.51
CA LYS A 79 20.27 8.33 7.96
C LYS A 79 20.34 9.67 8.68
N GLN A 80 21.21 10.57 8.21
CA GLN A 80 21.34 11.93 8.75
C GLN A 80 20.02 12.71 8.63
N PHE A 81 19.28 12.51 7.54
CA PHE A 81 18.00 13.18 7.31
C PHE A 81 16.86 12.66 8.21
N LEU A 82 16.76 11.35 8.41
CA LEU A 82 15.65 10.72 9.16
C LEU A 82 15.83 10.79 10.67
N THR A 83 17.08 10.72 11.17
CA THR A 83 17.38 10.69 12.61
C THR A 83 16.65 11.77 13.44
N PRO A 84 16.66 13.06 13.06
CA PRO A 84 15.98 14.09 13.86
C PRO A 84 14.44 14.04 13.79
N LEU A 85 13.85 13.25 12.88
CA LEU A 85 12.41 13.24 12.59
C LEU A 85 11.74 11.90 12.91
N ASP A 86 12.51 10.86 13.25
CA ASP A 86 12.03 9.50 13.44
C ASP A 86 10.85 9.40 14.43
N ALA A 87 11.04 9.92 15.66
CA ALA A 87 9.99 9.96 16.66
C ALA A 87 8.79 10.84 16.25
N THR A 88 9.05 11.94 15.56
CA THR A 88 8.00 12.84 15.05
C THR A 88 7.09 12.12 14.04
N PHE A 89 7.65 11.27 13.17
CA PHE A 89 6.84 10.52 12.22
C PHE A 89 5.92 9.51 12.90
N GLU A 90 6.37 8.87 13.97
CA GLU A 90 5.49 7.99 14.74
C GLU A 90 4.33 8.78 15.37
N VAL A 91 4.61 9.92 16.01
CA VAL A 91 3.58 10.78 16.61
C VAL A 91 2.57 11.21 15.53
N PHE A 92 3.07 11.67 14.38
CA PHE A 92 2.23 12.09 13.26
C PHE A 92 1.39 10.95 12.71
N TYR A 93 1.97 9.75 12.53
CA TYR A 93 1.25 8.56 12.07
C TYR A 93 0.06 8.26 12.98
N ASN A 94 0.30 8.22 14.30
CA ASN A 94 -0.76 7.94 15.27
C ASN A 94 -1.84 9.03 15.24
N SER A 95 -1.44 10.30 15.17
CA SER A 95 -2.37 11.43 15.12
C SER A 95 -3.24 11.40 13.86
N LEU A 96 -2.62 11.26 12.69
CA LEU A 96 -3.31 11.29 11.39
C LEU A 96 -4.36 10.18 11.26
N PHE A 97 -4.06 8.95 11.71
CA PHE A 97 -4.98 7.82 11.59
C PHE A 97 -5.94 7.64 12.77
N SER A 98 -5.76 8.38 13.88
CA SER A 98 -6.73 8.40 14.98
C SER A 98 -7.90 9.35 14.70
N GLN A 99 -7.82 10.19 13.67
CA GLN A 99 -8.91 11.08 13.30
C GLN A 99 -10.08 10.30 12.71
N HIS A 100 -11.24 10.34 13.38
CA HIS A 100 -12.48 9.81 12.82
C HIS A 100 -13.25 10.91 12.07
N LEU A 101 -13.56 10.65 10.79
CA LEU A 101 -14.23 11.59 9.88
C LEU A 101 -15.66 12.02 10.29
N ALA A 102 -16.20 11.48 11.38
CA ALA A 102 -17.61 11.66 11.75
C ALA A 102 -18.04 13.13 11.97
N ASN A 103 -17.10 14.04 12.23
CA ASN A 103 -17.39 15.43 12.59
C ASN A 103 -16.70 16.50 11.71
N LEU A 104 -16.17 16.13 10.54
CA LEU A 104 -15.32 17.02 9.74
C LEU A 104 -16.08 17.72 8.61
N GLN A 105 -16.20 19.04 8.71
CA GLN A 105 -16.83 19.90 7.70
C GLN A 105 -16.00 20.04 6.41
N ASP A 106 -14.68 19.85 6.49
CA ASP A 106 -13.76 19.95 5.36
C ASP A 106 -12.88 18.69 5.24
N THR A 107 -13.37 17.70 4.50
CA THR A 107 -12.67 16.45 4.25
C THR A 107 -11.44 16.61 3.35
N SER A 108 -11.30 17.74 2.65
CA SER A 108 -10.26 17.95 1.65
C SER A 108 -8.86 18.06 2.26
N LYS A 109 -8.74 18.70 3.44
CA LYS A 109 -7.47 18.89 4.15
C LYS A 109 -6.89 17.56 4.62
N ILE A 110 -7.71 16.72 5.24
CA ILE A 110 -7.32 15.38 5.68
C ILE A 110 -6.94 14.52 4.48
N VAL A 111 -7.73 14.56 3.40
CA VAL A 111 -7.41 13.81 2.18
C VAL A 111 -6.06 14.22 1.62
N ASN A 112 -5.75 15.52 1.57
CA ASN A 112 -4.43 15.98 1.15
C ASN A 112 -3.32 15.43 2.06
N SER A 113 -3.44 15.60 3.37
CA SER A 113 -2.47 15.05 4.34
C SER A 113 -2.27 13.55 4.18
N LEU A 114 -3.35 12.78 4.01
CA LEU A 114 -3.31 11.33 3.77
C LEU A 114 -2.54 11.00 2.49
N ILE A 115 -2.81 11.69 1.37
CA ILE A 115 -2.15 11.42 0.09
C ILE A 115 -0.66 11.75 0.14
N TYR A 116 -0.29 12.91 0.70
CA TYR A 116 1.11 13.29 0.84
C TYR A 116 1.86 12.37 1.80
N PHE A 117 1.22 11.97 2.90
CA PHE A 117 1.83 11.06 3.85
C PHE A 117 1.96 9.64 3.28
N LEU A 118 1.00 9.19 2.48
CA LEU A 118 1.09 7.90 1.79
C LEU A 118 2.29 7.85 0.84
N GLU A 119 2.55 8.92 0.07
CA GLU A 119 3.76 9.02 -0.75
C GLU A 119 5.04 8.98 0.10
N LEU A 120 5.07 9.70 1.23
CA LEU A 120 6.20 9.68 2.14
C LEU A 120 6.42 8.28 2.72
N LEU A 121 5.35 7.60 3.14
CA LEU A 121 5.39 6.25 3.68
C LEU A 121 5.88 5.23 2.66
N GLU A 122 5.47 5.36 1.39
CA GLU A 122 6.01 4.57 0.27
C GLU A 122 7.52 4.73 0.15
N LEU A 123 8.04 5.96 0.25
CA LEU A 123 9.47 6.23 0.21
C LEU A 123 10.23 5.73 1.44
N LEU A 124 9.64 5.84 2.64
CA LEU A 124 10.24 5.33 3.87
C LEU A 124 10.41 3.80 3.79
N ILE A 125 9.38 3.08 3.34
CA ILE A 125 9.43 1.63 3.16
C ILE A 125 10.39 1.26 2.02
N ALA A 126 10.34 1.96 0.88
CA ALA A 126 11.29 1.77 -0.21
C ALA A 126 12.73 1.91 0.30
N SER A 127 12.99 2.92 1.14
CA SER A 127 14.34 3.17 1.63
C SER A 127 14.84 2.11 2.60
N ARG A 128 13.93 1.48 3.36
CA ARG A 128 14.26 0.29 4.14
C ARG A 128 14.68 -0.87 3.23
N ILE A 129 13.87 -1.17 2.21
CA ILE A 129 14.12 -2.30 1.29
C ILE A 129 15.40 -2.10 0.48
N HIS A 130 15.59 -0.91 -0.09
CA HIS A 130 16.65 -0.66 -1.07
C HIS A 130 17.94 -0.08 -0.48
N LEU A 131 17.89 0.57 0.68
CA LEU A 131 19.05 1.21 1.33
C LEU A 131 19.44 0.60 2.68
N GLY A 132 18.70 -0.41 3.17
CA GLY A 132 19.05 -1.16 4.38
C GLY A 132 18.99 -0.36 5.68
N LEU A 133 18.10 0.62 5.77
CA LEU A 133 17.83 1.36 7.00
C LEU A 133 16.61 0.78 7.72
N HIS A 134 16.65 0.77 9.06
CA HIS A 134 15.60 0.13 9.88
C HIS A 134 15.07 1.05 10.98
N PHE A 135 14.90 2.34 10.68
CA PHE A 135 14.29 3.28 11.62
C PHE A 135 12.85 2.89 11.97
N PRO A 136 12.40 3.11 13.21
CA PRO A 136 11.00 2.98 13.62
C PRO A 136 10.00 3.60 12.64
N CYS A 137 10.26 4.81 12.13
CA CYS A 137 9.40 5.47 11.15
C CYS A 137 9.27 4.71 9.82
N GLN A 138 10.26 3.91 9.43
CA GLN A 138 10.21 3.05 8.23
C GLN A 138 9.45 1.75 8.47
N ARG A 139 9.29 1.37 9.75
CA ARG A 139 8.58 0.17 10.19
C ARG A 139 7.16 0.45 10.66
N ILE A 140 6.81 1.71 10.95
CA ILE A 140 5.57 2.09 11.63
C ILE A 140 4.30 1.52 11.00
N PHE A 141 4.25 1.45 9.67
CA PHE A 141 3.14 0.83 8.95
C PHE A 141 2.96 -0.66 9.31
N PHE A 142 4.05 -1.41 9.39
CA PHE A 142 4.03 -2.84 9.72
C PHE A 142 3.78 -3.08 11.22
N LEU A 143 4.17 -2.13 12.07
CA LEU A 143 3.89 -2.19 13.51
C LEU A 143 2.41 -1.89 13.82
N LYS A 144 1.77 -1.01 13.04
CA LYS A 144 0.38 -0.58 13.24
C LYS A 144 -0.43 -0.61 11.92
N PRO A 145 -0.52 -1.76 11.22
CA PRO A 145 -1.12 -1.84 9.87
C PRO A 145 -2.63 -1.59 9.88
N SER A 146 -3.29 -1.87 11.00
CA SER A 146 -4.72 -1.63 11.19
C SER A 146 -5.11 -0.17 11.00
N CYS A 147 -4.26 0.78 11.39
CA CYS A 147 -4.50 2.22 11.20
C CYS A 147 -4.71 2.57 9.72
N VAL A 148 -3.85 2.07 8.85
CA VAL A 148 -3.91 2.31 7.40
C VAL A 148 -5.04 1.52 6.74
N LEU A 149 -5.27 0.27 7.16
CA LEU A 149 -6.38 -0.54 6.67
C LEU A 149 -7.74 0.09 7.02
N HIS A 150 -7.85 0.73 8.18
CA HIS A 150 -9.06 1.41 8.62
C HIS A 150 -9.44 2.58 7.71
N VAL A 151 -8.48 3.27 7.07
CA VAL A 151 -8.77 4.35 6.11
C VAL A 151 -9.62 3.88 4.93
N ILE A 152 -9.49 2.61 4.53
CA ILE A 152 -10.29 2.04 3.42
C ILE A 152 -11.78 2.04 3.78
N THR A 153 -12.13 1.93 5.07
CA THR A 153 -13.53 1.93 5.52
C THR A 153 -14.09 3.34 5.73
N TRP A 154 -13.25 4.38 5.67
CA TRP A 154 -13.69 5.77 5.85
C TRP A 154 -14.61 6.25 4.72
N LEU A 155 -15.45 7.25 5.01
CA LEU A 155 -16.33 7.90 4.03
C LEU A 155 -15.56 8.96 3.20
N ILE A 156 -14.50 8.52 2.51
CA ILE A 156 -13.65 9.34 1.63
C ILE A 156 -13.78 8.90 0.17
N GLN A 157 -13.25 9.72 -0.75
CA GLN A 157 -13.34 9.46 -2.18
C GLN A 157 -12.69 8.13 -2.56
N ALA A 158 -13.31 7.39 -3.48
CA ALA A 158 -12.85 6.06 -3.90
C ALA A 158 -11.41 6.03 -4.42
N PHE A 159 -10.94 7.11 -5.06
CA PHE A 159 -9.55 7.19 -5.53
C PHE A 159 -8.52 7.17 -4.39
N VAL A 160 -8.86 7.69 -3.21
CA VAL A 160 -7.98 7.68 -2.04
C VAL A 160 -7.86 6.24 -1.54
N LYS A 161 -9.01 5.56 -1.34
CA LYS A 161 -9.07 4.14 -0.97
C LYS A 161 -8.27 3.28 -1.95
N ARG A 162 -8.39 3.55 -3.25
CA ARG A 162 -7.62 2.90 -4.31
C ARG A 162 -6.12 3.03 -4.11
N LYS A 163 -5.63 4.23 -3.81
CA LYS A 163 -4.20 4.45 -3.54
C LYS A 163 -3.72 3.64 -2.34
N PHE A 164 -4.48 3.58 -1.26
CA PHE A 164 -4.15 2.78 -0.07
C PHE A 164 -4.10 1.28 -0.38
N ILE A 165 -5.07 0.73 -1.11
CA ILE A 165 -5.09 -0.68 -1.50
C ILE A 165 -3.87 -1.03 -2.37
N ILE A 166 -3.55 -0.19 -3.35
CA ILE A 166 -2.38 -0.38 -4.22
C ILE A 166 -1.09 -0.29 -3.41
N PHE A 167 -0.99 0.65 -2.48
CA PHE A 167 0.15 0.78 -1.58
C PHE A 167 0.35 -0.49 -0.73
N ILE A 168 -0.70 -0.99 -0.08
CA ILE A 168 -0.63 -2.23 0.73
C ILE A 168 -0.25 -3.43 -0.15
N LYS A 169 -0.82 -3.52 -1.36
CA LYS A 169 -0.45 -4.54 -2.36
C LYS A 169 1.06 -4.49 -2.64
N LYS A 170 1.60 -3.32 -2.97
CA LYS A 170 3.04 -3.14 -3.22
C LYS A 170 3.89 -3.58 -2.02
N CYS A 171 3.48 -3.24 -0.79
CA CYS A 171 4.15 -3.66 0.43
C CYS A 171 4.20 -5.19 0.55
N LEU A 172 3.06 -5.88 0.41
CA LEU A 172 2.96 -7.34 0.47
C LEU A 172 3.80 -8.05 -0.60
N LEU A 173 3.95 -7.43 -1.77
CA LEU A 173 4.78 -7.95 -2.86
C LEU A 173 6.27 -7.60 -2.72
N ARG A 174 6.66 -6.79 -1.72
CA ARG A 174 8.02 -6.20 -1.58
C ARG A 174 8.47 -5.41 -2.81
N LYS A 175 7.51 -4.84 -3.56
CA LYS A 175 7.73 -4.04 -4.79
C LYS A 175 7.64 -2.54 -4.55
N VAL A 176 7.73 -2.11 -3.30
CA VAL A 176 7.65 -0.69 -2.95
C VAL A 176 8.89 0.05 -3.46
N GLY A 177 8.68 1.12 -4.22
CA GLY A 177 9.77 1.92 -4.79
C GLY A 177 10.56 1.24 -5.91
N GLU A 178 10.06 0.16 -6.51
CA GLU A 178 10.69 -0.51 -7.66
C GLU A 178 10.96 0.49 -8.81
N ASP A 179 10.04 1.42 -9.04
CA ASP A 179 10.18 2.49 -10.05
C ASP A 179 11.29 3.51 -9.74
N LEU A 180 11.72 3.61 -8.48
CA LEU A 180 12.69 4.61 -8.02
C LEU A 180 14.13 4.12 -8.16
N CYS A 181 14.34 2.80 -8.20
CA CYS A 181 15.64 2.16 -8.25
C CYS A 181 15.92 1.68 -9.68
N ARG A 182 16.59 2.49 -10.51
CA ARG A 182 17.05 2.07 -11.86
C ARG A 182 18.30 1.16 -11.85
N GLY A 183 18.66 0.59 -10.70
CA GLY A 183 19.86 -0.22 -10.52
C GLY A 183 19.55 -1.71 -10.44
N PRO A 184 20.53 -2.60 -10.71
CA PRO A 184 20.39 -4.03 -10.42
C PRO A 184 20.04 -4.19 -8.94
N VAL A 185 18.99 -4.96 -8.63
CA VAL A 185 18.63 -5.33 -7.25
C VAL A 185 19.88 -5.90 -6.59
N ALA A 186 20.43 -5.18 -5.61
CA ALA A 186 21.69 -5.54 -4.99
C ALA A 186 21.52 -6.89 -4.28
N ALA A 187 22.03 -7.95 -4.89
CA ALA A 187 21.96 -9.34 -4.41
C ALA A 187 22.73 -9.61 -3.09
N PHE A 188 23.21 -8.56 -2.40
CA PHE A 188 24.17 -8.66 -1.30
C PHE A 188 23.83 -7.74 -0.11
N MET A 189 22.58 -7.36 0.08
CA MET A 189 22.20 -6.72 1.35
C MET A 189 21.99 -7.80 2.43
N PRO A 190 22.52 -7.59 3.66
CA PRO A 190 22.23 -8.49 4.77
C PRO A 190 20.71 -8.59 4.97
N PRO A 191 20.19 -9.77 5.33
CA PRO A 191 18.76 -9.97 5.52
C PRO A 191 18.25 -9.03 6.61
N ASP A 192 17.19 -8.28 6.31
CA ASP A 192 16.46 -7.48 7.29
C ASP A 192 15.78 -8.43 8.28
N GLU A 193 16.36 -8.55 9.49
CA GLU A 193 15.90 -9.46 10.54
C GLU A 193 14.43 -9.24 10.93
N HIS A 194 13.89 -8.04 10.71
CA HIS A 194 12.53 -7.69 11.06
C HIS A 194 11.54 -7.85 9.90
N LEU A 195 12.00 -7.95 8.65
CA LEU A 195 11.14 -7.89 7.48
C LEU A 195 10.13 -9.04 7.44
N ASP A 196 10.55 -10.27 7.73
CA ASP A 196 9.64 -11.41 7.68
C ASP A 196 8.52 -11.32 8.74
N GLY A 197 8.88 -10.92 9.97
CA GLY A 197 7.90 -10.69 11.04
C GLY A 197 6.95 -9.52 10.73
N ASP A 198 7.49 -8.42 10.22
CA ASP A 198 6.71 -7.24 9.82
C ASP A 198 5.73 -7.57 8.67
N MET A 199 6.17 -8.38 7.70
CA MET A 199 5.33 -8.83 6.58
C MET A 199 4.23 -9.79 7.03
N LEU A 200 4.52 -10.66 8.00
CA LEU A 200 3.52 -11.52 8.62
C LEU A 200 2.47 -10.69 9.38
N ALA A 201 2.91 -9.71 10.18
CA ALA A 201 1.99 -8.81 10.89
C ALA A 201 1.06 -8.05 9.94
N LEU A 202 1.59 -7.57 8.80
CA LEU A 202 0.78 -6.95 7.75
C LEU A 202 -0.21 -7.95 7.13
N ALA A 203 0.24 -9.16 6.81
CA ALA A 203 -0.60 -10.20 6.23
C ALA A 203 -1.76 -10.58 7.17
N ASP A 204 -1.49 -10.78 8.45
CA ASP A 204 -2.50 -11.08 9.46
C ASP A 204 -3.49 -9.94 9.63
N ALA A 205 -3.04 -8.69 9.67
CA ALA A 205 -3.91 -7.52 9.76
C ALA A 205 -4.84 -7.40 8.54
N VAL A 206 -4.33 -7.67 7.34
CA VAL A 206 -5.14 -7.73 6.11
C VAL A 206 -6.21 -8.82 6.22
N LEU A 207 -5.84 -10.03 6.64
CA LEU A 207 -6.78 -11.15 6.80
C LEU A 207 -7.85 -10.83 7.85
N GLN A 208 -7.47 -10.22 8.97
CA GLN A 208 -8.42 -9.74 9.98
C GLN A 208 -9.38 -8.69 9.43
N ALA A 209 -8.88 -7.73 8.65
CA ALA A 209 -9.72 -6.69 8.03
C ALA A 209 -10.70 -7.31 7.01
N VAL A 210 -10.25 -8.23 6.17
CA VAL A 210 -11.13 -8.98 5.24
C VAL A 210 -12.16 -9.79 6.00
N GLY A 211 -11.75 -10.47 7.07
CA GLY A 211 -12.65 -11.21 7.96
C GLY A 211 -13.68 -10.31 8.67
N SER A 212 -13.41 -9.01 8.80
CA SER A 212 -14.30 -7.99 9.33
C SER A 212 -15.16 -7.31 8.26
N GLY A 213 -15.08 -7.76 7.00
CA GLY A 213 -15.90 -7.26 5.90
C GLY A 213 -15.25 -6.20 5.02
N LEU A 214 -13.92 -6.01 5.05
CA LEU A 214 -13.22 -5.01 4.22
C LEU A 214 -13.64 -5.06 2.74
N LEU A 215 -13.70 -6.25 2.13
CA LEU A 215 -14.07 -6.40 0.71
C LEU A 215 -15.47 -5.86 0.40
N LYS A 216 -16.41 -5.96 1.35
CA LYS A 216 -17.79 -5.48 1.22
C LYS A 216 -17.86 -3.95 1.21
N THR A 217 -16.85 -3.27 1.75
CA THR A 217 -16.76 -1.80 1.79
C THR A 217 -16.12 -1.18 0.54
N LEU A 218 -15.54 -2.01 -0.34
CA LEU A 218 -14.88 -1.55 -1.55
C LEU A 218 -15.91 -1.21 -2.62
N SER A 219 -15.87 0.02 -3.13
CA SER A 219 -16.59 0.36 -4.36
C SER A 219 -15.75 -0.06 -5.56
N VAL A 220 -16.28 -0.98 -6.36
CA VAL A 220 -15.66 -1.52 -7.57
C VAL A 220 -16.25 -0.87 -8.83
N HIS A 221 -16.97 0.24 -8.70
CA HIS A 221 -17.52 0.94 -9.84
C HIS A 221 -16.38 1.69 -10.54
N GLY A 222 -16.03 1.28 -11.76
CA GLY A 222 -15.05 1.98 -12.58
C GLY A 222 -15.59 3.32 -13.05
N LYS A 223 -14.69 4.18 -13.53
CA LYS A 223 -15.10 5.27 -14.42
C LYS A 223 -15.23 4.70 -15.84
N PRO A 224 -16.17 5.18 -16.67
CA PRO A 224 -16.16 4.82 -18.07
C PRO A 224 -14.82 5.25 -18.66
N SER A 225 -14.04 4.28 -19.14
CA SER A 225 -12.72 4.52 -19.73
C SER A 225 -12.88 4.70 -21.24
N CYS A 226 -12.75 5.92 -21.74
CA CYS A 226 -12.46 6.14 -23.15
C CYS A 226 -10.95 6.00 -23.38
N PHE A 227 -10.59 5.29 -24.45
CA PHE A 227 -9.21 5.28 -24.94
C PHE A 227 -8.80 6.74 -25.23
N GLY A 228 -7.66 7.19 -24.70
CA GLY A 228 -7.18 8.56 -24.89
C GLY A 228 -7.61 9.59 -23.83
N GLY A 229 -8.28 9.18 -22.74
CA GLY A 229 -8.54 10.06 -21.59
C GLY A 229 -9.58 11.17 -21.82
N GLY A 230 -10.33 11.10 -22.92
CA GLY A 230 -11.47 11.98 -23.16
C GLY A 230 -12.61 11.69 -22.18
N GLU A 231 -13.18 12.74 -21.59
CA GLU A 231 -14.46 12.61 -20.89
C GLU A 231 -15.52 12.16 -21.91
N VAL A 232 -16.30 11.13 -21.54
CA VAL A 232 -17.43 10.65 -22.34
C VAL A 232 -18.40 11.83 -22.53
N GLN A 233 -18.76 12.15 -23.77
CA GLN A 233 -19.77 13.18 -24.03
C GLN A 233 -21.07 12.86 -23.29
N PRO A 234 -21.74 13.85 -22.68
CA PRO A 234 -23.02 13.64 -22.00
C PRO A 234 -24.06 13.17 -23.04
N GLY A 235 -24.39 11.88 -23.00
CA GLY A 235 -25.33 11.24 -23.93
C GLY A 235 -24.95 9.83 -24.38
N CYS A 236 -23.69 9.41 -24.20
CA CYS A 236 -23.28 8.03 -24.47
C CYS A 236 -23.46 7.18 -23.19
N GLU A 237 -24.50 6.35 -23.15
CA GLU A 237 -24.78 5.38 -22.08
C GLU A 237 -23.77 4.22 -22.08
N CYS A 238 -22.47 4.49 -21.92
CA CYS A 238 -21.54 3.46 -21.49
C CYS A 238 -21.71 3.29 -19.99
N LEU A 239 -22.43 2.24 -19.57
CA LEU A 239 -22.44 1.81 -18.17
C LEU A 239 -20.99 1.65 -17.70
N PRO A 240 -20.60 2.25 -16.56
CA PRO A 240 -19.24 2.12 -16.07
C PRO A 240 -18.96 0.65 -15.75
N GLY A 241 -18.00 0.06 -16.46
CA GLY A 241 -17.48 -1.28 -16.16
C GLY A 241 -16.80 -1.33 -14.78
N PRO A 242 -16.52 -2.52 -14.25
CA PRO A 242 -15.87 -2.64 -12.95
C PRO A 242 -14.44 -2.06 -12.95
N ASP A 243 -13.99 -1.50 -11.82
CA ASP A 243 -12.59 -1.09 -11.63
C ASP A 243 -11.74 -2.35 -11.47
N HIS A 244 -11.30 -2.89 -12.61
CA HIS A 244 -10.46 -4.08 -12.68
C HIS A 244 -9.12 -3.89 -11.93
N VAL A 245 -8.64 -2.66 -11.72
CA VAL A 245 -7.42 -2.42 -10.92
C VAL A 245 -7.69 -2.70 -9.46
N ILE A 246 -8.82 -2.26 -8.92
CA ILE A 246 -9.23 -2.59 -7.54
C ILE A 246 -9.49 -4.08 -7.38
N LEU A 247 -10.19 -4.71 -8.32
CA LEU A 247 -10.44 -6.15 -8.29
C LEU A 247 -9.15 -6.95 -8.21
N ARG A 248 -8.21 -6.67 -9.12
CA ARG A 248 -6.89 -7.31 -9.14
C ARG A 248 -6.13 -7.06 -7.84
N ALA A 249 -6.08 -5.81 -7.40
CA ALA A 249 -5.31 -5.43 -6.22
C ALA A 249 -5.86 -6.08 -4.94
N ALA A 250 -7.18 -6.06 -4.74
CA ALA A 250 -7.82 -6.68 -3.57
C ALA A 250 -7.68 -8.21 -3.59
N SER A 251 -7.83 -8.83 -4.77
CA SER A 251 -7.63 -10.27 -4.93
C SER A 251 -6.20 -10.69 -4.61
N LEU A 252 -5.21 -9.99 -5.18
CA LEU A 252 -3.81 -10.28 -4.96
C LEU A 252 -3.39 -10.01 -3.51
N LEU A 253 -3.89 -8.94 -2.90
CA LEU A 253 -3.70 -8.61 -1.50
C LEU A 253 -4.14 -9.78 -0.60
N LEU A 254 -5.32 -10.35 -0.85
CA LEU A 254 -5.81 -11.48 -0.06
C LEU A 254 -4.99 -12.77 -0.27
N ILE A 255 -4.78 -13.16 -1.53
CA ILE A 255 -4.04 -14.40 -1.86
C ILE A 255 -2.61 -14.32 -1.32
N LYS A 256 -1.97 -13.15 -1.44
CA LYS A 256 -0.60 -12.96 -0.96
C LYS A 256 -0.51 -12.96 0.56
N SER A 257 -1.49 -12.38 1.26
CA SER A 257 -1.56 -12.48 2.72
C SER A 257 -1.74 -13.91 3.20
N LEU A 258 -2.57 -14.72 2.52
CA LEU A 258 -2.71 -16.15 2.80
C LEU A 258 -1.39 -16.91 2.59
N ASP A 259 -0.70 -16.67 1.48
CA ASP A 259 0.61 -17.28 1.20
C ASP A 259 1.60 -16.97 2.33
N ILE A 260 1.76 -15.69 2.70
CA ILE A 260 2.67 -15.26 3.78
C ILE A 260 2.29 -15.92 5.11
N LYS A 261 1.01 -15.92 5.49
CA LYS A 261 0.54 -16.57 6.72
C LYS A 261 0.84 -18.06 6.71
N PHE A 262 0.57 -18.75 5.61
CA PHE A 262 0.72 -20.20 5.52
C PHE A 262 2.18 -20.65 5.46
N GLN A 263 3.09 -19.86 4.88
CA GLN A 263 4.52 -20.18 4.97
C GLN A 263 4.98 -20.25 6.44
N ASN A 264 4.40 -19.42 7.31
CA ASN A 264 4.73 -19.32 8.74
C ASN A 264 3.84 -20.18 9.67
N CYS A 265 2.75 -20.77 9.17
CA CYS A 265 1.88 -21.63 9.96
C CYS A 265 2.37 -23.10 9.93
N ALA A 266 2.18 -23.81 11.03
CA ALA A 266 2.52 -25.24 11.17
C ALA A 266 1.28 -26.16 11.08
N SER A 267 0.08 -25.63 11.30
CA SER A 267 -1.16 -26.39 11.39
C SER A 267 -1.88 -26.47 10.04
N ALA A 268 -1.82 -27.63 9.39
CA ALA A 268 -2.57 -27.86 8.14
C ALA A 268 -4.09 -27.71 8.32
N LYS A 269 -4.62 -28.02 9.51
CA LYS A 269 -6.05 -27.88 9.80
C LYS A 269 -6.48 -26.41 9.82
N GLU A 270 -5.69 -25.56 10.49
CA GLU A 270 -5.92 -24.11 10.53
C GLU A 270 -5.84 -23.52 9.11
N MET A 271 -4.80 -23.88 8.35
CA MET A 271 -4.66 -23.41 6.97
C MET A 271 -5.86 -23.76 6.10
N LYS A 272 -6.42 -24.97 6.21
CA LYS A 272 -7.61 -25.37 5.43
C LYS A 272 -8.84 -24.52 5.78
N VAL A 273 -9.09 -24.31 7.06
CA VAL A 273 -10.23 -23.51 7.55
C VAL A 273 -10.10 -22.07 7.07
N ASP A 274 -8.91 -21.48 7.22
CA ASP A 274 -8.65 -20.12 6.77
C ASP A 274 -8.77 -20.00 5.25
N LEU A 275 -8.17 -20.93 4.50
CA LEU A 275 -8.24 -20.91 3.04
C LEU A 275 -9.70 -20.94 2.59
N GLN A 276 -10.50 -21.86 3.12
CA GLN A 276 -11.91 -21.95 2.78
C GLN A 276 -12.67 -20.66 3.11
N ARG A 277 -12.48 -20.12 4.32
CA ARG A 277 -13.12 -18.88 4.77
C ARG A 277 -12.80 -17.71 3.85
N PHE A 278 -11.50 -17.47 3.61
CA PHE A 278 -11.06 -16.29 2.87
C PHE A 278 -11.31 -16.41 1.37
N MET A 279 -11.21 -17.62 0.81
CA MET A 279 -11.62 -17.85 -0.58
C MET A 279 -13.12 -17.64 -0.77
N SER A 280 -13.95 -18.04 0.20
CA SER A 280 -15.40 -17.78 0.12
C SER A 280 -15.71 -16.28 0.08
N GLU A 281 -15.07 -15.48 0.93
CA GLU A 281 -15.19 -14.02 0.91
C GLU A 281 -14.69 -13.41 -0.41
N LEU A 282 -13.58 -13.93 -0.97
CA LEU A 282 -13.06 -13.48 -2.27
C LEU A 282 -14.03 -13.76 -3.40
N LEU A 283 -14.54 -14.99 -3.49
CA LEU A 283 -15.44 -15.39 -4.57
C LEU A 283 -16.78 -14.64 -4.45
N ALA A 284 -17.28 -14.41 -3.24
CA ALA A 284 -18.45 -13.56 -3.01
C ALA A 284 -18.23 -12.12 -3.48
N PHE A 285 -17.03 -11.57 -3.25
CA PHE A 285 -16.63 -10.25 -3.74
C PHE A 285 -16.49 -10.21 -5.27
N LEU A 286 -15.96 -11.25 -5.90
CA LEU A 286 -15.71 -11.29 -7.35
C LEU A 286 -16.98 -11.59 -8.17
N LYS A 287 -17.90 -12.39 -7.65
CA LYS A 287 -19.08 -12.89 -8.38
C LYS A 287 -19.93 -11.81 -9.06
N PRO A 288 -20.20 -10.63 -8.45
CA PRO A 288 -20.97 -9.57 -9.11
C PRO A 288 -20.25 -8.92 -10.30
N HIS A 289 -18.93 -9.09 -10.41
CA HIS A 289 -18.09 -8.38 -11.38
C HIS A 289 -17.53 -9.27 -12.49
N LEU A 290 -17.74 -10.59 -12.39
CA LEU A 290 -17.33 -11.57 -13.39
C LEU A 290 -18.58 -12.13 -14.09
N GLU A 291 -18.49 -12.33 -15.41
CA GLU A 291 -19.61 -12.86 -16.19
C GLU A 291 -20.11 -14.23 -15.67
N PRO A 292 -21.42 -14.53 -15.77
CA PRO A 292 -22.00 -15.77 -15.27
C PRO A 292 -21.38 -17.06 -15.83
N SER A 293 -20.81 -17.01 -17.03
CA SER A 293 -20.18 -18.13 -17.73
C SER A 293 -18.93 -18.69 -17.00
N VAL A 294 -18.29 -17.87 -16.15
CA VAL A 294 -17.00 -18.15 -15.48
C VAL A 294 -17.07 -19.25 -14.42
N TRP A 295 -18.27 -19.56 -13.92
CA TRP A 295 -18.43 -20.54 -12.82
C TRP A 295 -18.65 -21.98 -13.30
N SER A 296 -18.62 -22.20 -14.61
CA SER A 296 -19.09 -23.43 -15.25
C SER A 296 -18.01 -24.45 -15.64
N GLN A 297 -16.74 -24.06 -15.80
CA GLN A 297 -15.72 -24.94 -16.40
C GLN A 297 -14.57 -25.34 -15.45
N HIS A 298 -13.94 -24.42 -14.71
CA HIS A 298 -12.86 -24.78 -13.76
C HIS A 298 -12.79 -23.86 -12.51
N PRO A 299 -12.58 -24.38 -11.28
CA PRO A 299 -12.51 -23.59 -10.05
C PRO A 299 -11.44 -22.49 -10.00
N CYS A 300 -10.42 -22.57 -10.85
CA CYS A 300 -9.33 -21.58 -10.92
C CYS A 300 -9.49 -20.59 -12.09
N GLU A 301 -10.55 -20.69 -12.89
CA GLU A 301 -10.72 -19.85 -14.09
C GLU A 301 -10.79 -18.36 -13.75
N TRP A 302 -11.33 -18.02 -12.57
CA TRP A 302 -11.39 -16.66 -12.07
C TRP A 302 -10.02 -15.97 -11.99
N LEU A 303 -8.92 -16.70 -11.72
CA LEU A 303 -7.56 -16.14 -11.70
C LEU A 303 -7.22 -15.52 -13.06
N SER A 304 -7.42 -16.28 -14.13
CA SER A 304 -7.16 -15.80 -15.48
C SER A 304 -8.01 -14.56 -15.78
N ARG A 305 -9.31 -14.58 -15.45
CA ARG A 305 -10.23 -13.47 -15.75
C ARG A 305 -9.93 -12.20 -14.97
N VAL A 306 -9.58 -12.32 -13.69
CA VAL A 306 -9.24 -11.16 -12.87
C VAL A 306 -7.92 -10.53 -13.36
N PHE A 307 -6.92 -11.35 -13.68
CA PHE A 307 -5.56 -10.88 -13.94
C PHE A 307 -5.17 -10.79 -15.43
N ILE A 308 -6.06 -11.09 -16.38
CA ILE A 308 -5.74 -11.21 -17.82
C ILE A 308 -5.04 -10.00 -18.43
N GLU A 309 -5.31 -8.79 -17.94
CA GLU A 309 -4.77 -7.54 -18.51
C GLU A 309 -3.42 -7.11 -17.88
N GLN A 310 -2.93 -7.83 -16.86
CA GLN A 310 -1.73 -7.46 -16.09
C GLN A 310 -0.90 -8.69 -15.75
N ASP A 311 0.06 -9.00 -16.63
CA ASP A 311 0.92 -10.19 -16.52
C ASP A 311 1.69 -10.27 -15.21
N ASP A 312 2.19 -9.14 -14.69
CA ASP A 312 2.93 -9.10 -13.43
C ASP A 312 2.05 -9.48 -12.23
N ASP A 313 0.82 -8.96 -12.17
CA ASP A 313 -0.12 -9.30 -11.10
C ASP A 313 -0.59 -10.77 -11.24
N MET A 314 -0.78 -11.26 -12.47
CA MET A 314 -1.09 -12.67 -12.74
C MET A 314 0.03 -13.60 -12.25
N LEU A 315 1.28 -13.25 -12.54
CA LEU A 315 2.44 -14.03 -12.13
C LEU A 315 2.56 -14.08 -10.60
N GLU A 316 2.38 -12.96 -9.91
CA GLU A 316 2.41 -12.93 -8.45
C GLU A 316 1.24 -13.73 -7.83
N ALA A 317 0.04 -13.65 -8.40
CA ALA A 317 -1.11 -14.43 -7.97
C ALA A 317 -0.89 -15.94 -8.15
N ALA A 318 -0.33 -16.34 -9.30
CA ALA A 318 0.01 -17.73 -9.60
C ALA A 318 1.11 -18.26 -8.67
N LYS A 319 2.17 -17.49 -8.43
CA LYS A 319 3.24 -17.83 -7.47
C LYS A 319 2.67 -18.04 -6.06
N ALA A 320 1.85 -17.12 -5.57
CA ALA A 320 1.26 -17.21 -4.25
C ALA A 320 0.30 -18.41 -4.12
N SER A 321 -0.53 -18.65 -5.13
CA SER A 321 -1.44 -19.81 -5.17
C SER A 321 -0.66 -21.14 -5.18
N MET A 322 0.43 -21.20 -5.95
CA MET A 322 1.31 -22.37 -5.97
C MET A 322 2.04 -22.56 -4.63
N GLY A 323 2.48 -21.48 -3.99
CA GLY A 323 3.08 -21.50 -2.65
C GLY A 323 2.14 -22.08 -1.59
N ILE A 324 0.88 -21.64 -1.60
CA ILE A 324 -0.20 -22.18 -0.75
C ILE A 324 -0.41 -23.67 -1.03
N PHE A 325 -0.55 -24.05 -2.30
CA PHE A 325 -0.77 -25.44 -2.70
C PHE A 325 0.38 -26.34 -2.23
N LEU A 326 1.63 -25.96 -2.50
CA LEU A 326 2.81 -26.73 -2.12
C LEU A 326 2.93 -26.88 -0.59
N LYS A 327 2.64 -25.82 0.18
CA LYS A 327 2.67 -25.89 1.65
C LYS A 327 1.62 -26.88 2.18
N LEU A 328 0.39 -26.81 1.66
CA LEU A 328 -0.69 -27.72 2.03
C LEU A 328 -0.40 -29.17 1.62
N SER A 329 0.14 -29.40 0.42
CA SER A 329 0.50 -30.74 -0.08
C SER A 329 1.69 -31.37 0.65
N ARG A 330 2.60 -30.57 1.20
CA ARG A 330 3.69 -31.07 2.05
C ARG A 330 3.21 -31.52 3.42
N LEU A 331 2.25 -30.79 3.99
CA LEU A 331 1.70 -31.11 5.33
C LEU A 331 0.55 -32.12 5.28
N VAL A 332 -0.04 -32.32 4.11
CA VAL A 332 -1.11 -33.28 3.86
C VAL A 332 -0.72 -34.08 2.63
N CYS A 333 -0.39 -35.36 2.80
CA CYS A 333 -0.23 -36.27 1.67
C CYS A 333 -1.62 -36.53 1.04
N PHE A 334 -2.20 -35.57 0.31
CA PHE A 334 -3.40 -35.79 -0.50
C PHE A 334 -3.60 -34.78 -1.64
N LYS A 335 -4.02 -35.36 -2.77
CA LYS A 335 -4.62 -34.73 -3.97
C LYS A 335 -5.77 -33.80 -3.57
N VAL A 336 -5.84 -32.65 -4.25
CA VAL A 336 -7.08 -31.89 -4.52
C VAL A 336 -7.67 -31.14 -3.30
N ILE A 337 -7.16 -29.93 -3.03
CA ILE A 337 -7.77 -28.99 -2.05
C ILE A 337 -8.08 -27.60 -2.67
N LEU A 338 -7.54 -27.28 -3.85
CA LEU A 338 -8.03 -26.12 -4.63
C LEU A 338 -9.43 -26.34 -5.24
N LEU A 339 -9.96 -27.57 -5.24
CA LEU A 339 -11.30 -27.90 -5.76
C LEU A 339 -12.40 -27.87 -4.69
N THR A 340 -12.11 -28.17 -3.43
CA THR A 340 -13.16 -28.33 -2.39
C THR A 340 -13.69 -27.01 -1.85
N ALA A 341 -12.85 -25.96 -1.76
CA ALA A 341 -13.32 -24.62 -1.37
C ALA A 341 -14.32 -24.01 -2.37
N CYS A 342 -14.32 -24.46 -3.63
CA CYS A 342 -15.31 -24.07 -4.66
C CYS A 342 -16.51 -25.04 -4.75
N GLN A 343 -16.41 -26.27 -4.22
CA GLN A 343 -17.49 -27.26 -4.27
C GLN A 343 -18.50 -27.11 -3.13
N GLU A 344 -18.09 -26.70 -1.94
CA GLU A 344 -19.04 -26.53 -0.81
C GLU A 344 -19.96 -25.30 -0.99
N SER A 345 -19.54 -24.29 -1.76
CA SER A 345 -20.44 -23.21 -2.20
C SER A 345 -21.54 -23.66 -3.17
N ARG A 346 -21.49 -24.89 -3.70
CA ARG A 346 -22.58 -25.50 -4.49
C ARG A 346 -23.54 -26.35 -3.65
N GLN A 347 -23.22 -26.66 -2.38
CA GLN A 347 -24.10 -27.50 -1.55
C GLN A 347 -25.04 -26.73 -0.61
N HIS A 348 -24.92 -25.39 -0.58
CA HIS A 348 -25.80 -24.51 0.19
C HIS A 348 -26.63 -23.53 -0.66
N PHE A 349 -26.92 -23.87 -1.92
CA PHE A 349 -27.91 -23.19 -2.75
C PHE A 349 -28.84 -24.18 -3.44
#